data_AF-A0A969F5V1-F1
#
_entry.id   AF-A0A969F5V1-F1
#
_cell.length_a   1.000
_cell.length_b   1.000
_cell.length_c   1.000
_cell.angle_alpha   90.00
_cell.angle_beta   90.00
_cell.angle_gamma   90.00
#
_symmetry.space_group_name_H-M   'P 1'
#
loop_
_entity.id
_entity.type
_entity.pdbx_description
1 polymer ?
#
loop_
_entity_poly.entity_id
_entity_poly.type
_entity_poly.pdbx_seq_one_letter_code
_entity_poly.pdbx_strand_id
1 'polypeptide(L)'
;MPPLACGSLSLILTVIVHVVSTAINAIATNQDDVPPADERDKLIELKATRNSHYLFVVGFFISMGFLVFSTPTFVIFNLLILAFIASEVFGYFSQLYYYRRGF
;
A
#
# COMPACT_ATOMS: atom_id res chain seq x y z
N MET A 1 -29.30 -11.11 -9.01
CA MET A 1 -28.37 -10.54 -8.00
C MET A 1 -26.94 -10.87 -8.43
N PRO A 2 -25.96 -9.94 -8.31
CA PRO A 2 -25.80 -9.13 -7.11
C PRO A 2 -25.65 -7.60 -7.33
N PRO A 3 -26.38 -6.78 -6.56
CA PRO A 3 -26.11 -5.34 -6.38
C PRO A 3 -24.80 -5.05 -5.63
N LEU A 4 -24.09 -6.08 -5.14
CA LEU A 4 -22.82 -5.96 -4.43
C LEU A 4 -21.63 -5.59 -5.34
N ALA A 5 -21.67 -5.94 -6.63
CA ALA A 5 -20.60 -5.66 -7.59
C ALA A 5 -20.46 -4.16 -7.91
N CYS A 6 -21.58 -3.42 -7.87
CA CYS A 6 -21.59 -1.99 -8.15
C CYS A 6 -20.99 -1.19 -6.98
N GLY A 7 -21.33 -1.55 -5.73
CA GLY A 7 -20.78 -0.89 -4.55
C GLY A 7 -19.26 -1.08 -4.40
N SER A 8 -18.77 -2.26 -4.72
CA SER A 8 -17.36 -2.58 -4.59
C SER A 8 -16.50 -2.05 -5.75
N LEU A 9 -17.06 -1.92 -6.96
CA LEU A 9 -16.44 -1.11 -8.03
C LEU A 9 -16.33 0.37 -7.63
N SER A 10 -17.38 0.93 -6.99
CA SER A 10 -17.38 2.33 -6.56
C SER A 10 -16.34 2.63 -5.48
N LEU A 11 -16.10 1.67 -4.57
CA LEU A 11 -15.05 1.77 -3.55
C LEU A 11 -13.65 1.80 -4.17
N ILE A 12 -13.38 0.88 -5.10
CA ILE A 12 -12.09 0.83 -5.81
C ILE A 12 -11.84 2.15 -6.54
N LEU A 13 -12.84 2.66 -7.26
CA LEU A 13 -12.73 3.91 -8.01
C LEU A 13 -12.46 5.10 -7.08
N THR A 14 -13.15 5.17 -5.93
CA THR A 14 -13.01 6.26 -4.96
C THR A 14 -11.62 6.27 -4.33
N VAL A 15 -11.09 5.10 -3.96
CA VAL A 15 -9.73 4.98 -3.39
C VAL A 15 -8.68 5.42 -4.40
N ILE A 16 -8.77 4.97 -5.65
CA ILE A 16 -7.83 5.36 -6.71
C ILE A 16 -7.83 6.87 -6.92
N VAL A 17 -9.01 7.48 -7.08
CA VAL A 17 -9.13 8.93 -7.28
C VAL A 17 -8.55 9.71 -6.10
N HIS A 18 -8.78 9.25 -4.87
CA HIS A 18 -8.28 9.92 -3.67
C HIS A 18 -6.75 9.84 -3.55
N VAL A 19 -6.17 8.66 -3.77
CA VAL A 19 -4.71 8.46 -3.73
C VAL A 19 -4.03 9.30 -4.81
N VAL A 20 -4.54 9.27 -6.05
CA VAL A 20 -3.98 10.05 -7.16
C VAL A 20 -4.11 11.55 -6.88
N SER A 21 -5.27 12.01 -6.40
CA SER A 21 -5.50 13.42 -6.09
C SER A 21 -4.57 13.94 -4.99
N THR A 22 -4.35 13.15 -3.93
CA THR A 22 -3.42 13.50 -2.84
C THR A 22 -1.97 13.50 -3.29
N ALA A 23 -1.56 12.54 -4.13
CA ALA A 23 -0.22 12.50 -4.70
C ALA A 23 0.06 13.71 -5.62
N ILE A 24 -0.87 14.04 -6.52
CA ILE A 24 -0.77 15.23 -7.37
C ILE A 24 -0.69 16.50 -6.52
N ASN A 25 -1.54 16.62 -5.50
CA ASN A 25 -1.54 17.78 -4.60
C ASN A 25 -0.21 17.89 -3.81
N ALA A 26 0.35 16.76 -3.38
CA ALA A 26 1.64 16.72 -2.69
C ALA A 26 2.80 17.15 -3.62
N ILE A 27 2.81 16.67 -4.87
CA ILE A 27 3.82 17.07 -5.87
C ILE A 27 3.65 18.55 -6.24
N ALA A 28 2.42 19.02 -6.42
CA ALA A 28 2.13 20.41 -6.79
C ALA A 28 2.53 21.41 -5.69
N THR A 29 2.54 20.99 -4.43
CA THR A 29 2.87 21.86 -3.28
C THR A 29 4.38 21.95 -3.02
N ASN A 30 5.22 21.16 -3.73
CA ASN A 30 6.69 21.17 -3.74
C ASN A 30 7.33 22.16 -2.76
N GLN A 31 7.42 21.77 -1.48
CA GLN A 31 8.26 22.48 -0.52
C GLN A 31 9.71 22.04 -0.79
N ASP A 32 10.48 23.04 -1.20
CA ASP A 32 11.86 22.98 -1.69
C ASP A 32 12.88 22.42 -0.69
N ASP A 33 14.04 22.06 -1.24
CA ASP A 33 15.27 21.60 -0.59
C ASP A 33 15.17 20.27 0.16
N VAL A 34 15.11 19.17 -0.60
CA VAL A 34 15.50 17.85 -0.07
C VAL A 34 17.03 17.79 -0.11
N PRO A 35 17.73 17.89 1.04
CA PRO A 35 19.17 17.67 1.08
C PRO A 35 19.50 16.27 0.52
N PRO A 36 20.70 16.08 -0.07
CA PRO A 36 21.09 14.79 -0.62
C PRO A 36 20.89 13.69 0.44
N ALA A 37 20.12 12.67 0.08
CA ALA A 37 19.75 11.59 0.98
C ALA A 37 21.00 10.97 1.63
N ASP A 38 21.04 10.98 2.96
CA ASP A 38 22.12 10.40 3.73
C ASP A 38 22.16 8.87 3.53
N GLU A 39 23.31 8.23 3.73
CA GLU A 39 23.43 6.77 3.71
C GLU A 39 22.45 6.13 4.72
N ARG A 40 22.20 6.82 5.84
CA ARG A 40 21.22 6.40 6.85
C ARG A 40 19.80 6.36 6.29
N ASP A 41 19.38 7.40 5.57
CA ASP A 41 18.04 7.49 4.99
C ASP A 41 17.81 6.36 3.98
N LYS A 42 18.82 6.06 3.16
CA LYS A 42 18.79 4.96 2.22
C LYS A 42 18.64 3.60 2.91
N LEU A 43 19.32 3.38 4.03
CA LEU A 43 19.19 2.15 4.82
C LEU A 43 17.79 2.03 5.45
N ILE A 44 17.22 3.13 5.93
CA ILE A 44 15.86 3.17 6.49
C ILE A 44 14.85 2.81 5.39
N GLU A 45 14.97 3.44 4.21
CA GLU A 45 14.11 3.18 3.06
C GLU A 45 14.17 1.70 2.66
N LEU A 46 15.36 1.14 2.45
CA LEU A 46 15.54 -0.27 2.10
C LEU A 46 14.92 -1.22 3.15
N LYS A 47 15.09 -0.92 4.44
CA LYS A 47 14.58 -1.75 5.54
C LYS A 47 13.06 -1.67 5.64
N ALA A 48 12.48 -0.50 5.38
CA ALA A 48 11.03 -0.30 5.35
C ALA A 48 10.40 -0.96 4.12
N THR A 49 11.00 -0.82 2.93
CA THR A 49 10.55 -1.47 1.69
C THR A 49 10.57 -2.99 1.83
N ARG A 50 11.62 -3.54 2.45
CA ARG A 50 11.69 -4.98 2.79
C ARG A 50 10.51 -5.41 3.65
N ASN A 51 10.21 -4.66 4.71
CA ASN A 51 9.11 -4.97 5.62
C ASN A 51 7.74 -4.87 4.93
N SER A 52 7.54 -3.86 4.08
CA SER A 52 6.36 -3.69 3.23
C SER A 52 6.17 -4.89 2.30
N HIS A 53 7.23 -5.31 1.60
CA HIS A 53 7.16 -6.43 0.67
C HIS A 53 6.87 -7.77 1.37
N TYR A 54 7.42 -7.99 2.58
CA TYR A 54 7.06 -9.16 3.37
C TYR A 54 5.55 -9.19 3.68
N LEU A 55 4.97 -8.05 4.08
CA LEU A 55 3.54 -7.95 4.34
C LEU A 55 2.71 -8.20 3.06
N PHE A 56 3.16 -7.65 1.92
CA PHE A 56 2.50 -7.87 0.63
C PHE A 56 2.51 -9.35 0.24
N VAL A 57 3.66 -10.02 0.34
CA VAL A 57 3.80 -11.44 0.01
C VAL A 57 2.88 -12.30 0.88
N VAL A 58 2.81 -12.01 2.19
CA VAL A 58 1.88 -12.69 3.10
C VAL A 58 0.43 -12.47 2.66
N GLY A 59 0.03 -11.22 2.40
CA GLY A 59 -1.33 -10.90 1.94
C GLY A 59 -1.67 -11.53 0.58
N PHE A 60 -0.70 -11.60 -0.33
CA PHE A 60 -0.82 -12.28 -1.62
C PHE A 60 -1.08 -13.77 -1.46
N PHE A 61 -0.29 -14.48 -0.62
CA PHE A 61 -0.51 -15.90 -0.37
C PHE A 61 -1.82 -16.17 0.37
N ILE A 62 -2.24 -15.30 1.27
CA ILE A 62 -3.58 -15.38 1.89
C ILE A 62 -4.64 -15.28 0.80
N SER A 63 -4.56 -14.29 -0.09
CA SER A 63 -5.49 -14.13 -1.22
C SER A 63 -5.53 -15.35 -2.12
N MET A 64 -4.36 -15.91 -2.44
CA MET A 64 -4.25 -17.12 -3.23
C MET A 64 -4.85 -18.33 -2.51
N GLY A 65 -4.69 -18.43 -1.19
CA GLY A 65 -5.28 -19.49 -0.36
C GLY A 65 -6.81 -19.51 -0.41
N PHE A 66 -7.45 -18.35 -0.59
CA PHE A 66 -8.91 -18.27 -0.76
C PHE A 66 -9.42 -18.96 -2.03
N LEU A 67 -8.58 -19.17 -3.06
CA LEU A 67 -8.94 -19.95 -4.25
C LEU A 67 -9.37 -21.38 -3.91
N VAL A 68 -8.78 -21.99 -2.87
CA VAL A 68 -9.11 -23.35 -2.44
C VAL A 68 -10.56 -23.47 -2.00
N PHE A 69 -11.12 -22.40 -1.44
CA PHE A 69 -12.50 -22.36 -0.95
C PHE A 69 -13.52 -22.03 -2.04
N SER A 70 -13.13 -22.05 -3.33
CA SER A 70 -14.00 -21.68 -4.46
C SER A 70 -14.65 -20.30 -4.30
N THR A 71 -13.98 -19.38 -3.61
CA THR A 71 -14.50 -18.02 -3.44
C THR A 71 -14.59 -17.30 -4.77
N PRO A 72 -15.57 -16.40 -4.96
CA PRO A 72 -15.68 -15.61 -6.18
C PRO A 72 -14.39 -14.84 -6.47
N THR A 73 -13.92 -14.87 -7.73
CA THR A 73 -12.69 -14.19 -8.18
C THR A 73 -12.66 -12.71 -7.80
N PHE A 74 -13.84 -12.08 -7.75
CA PHE A 74 -14.01 -10.72 -7.29
C PHE A 74 -13.46 -10.49 -5.88
N VAL A 75 -13.74 -11.38 -4.92
CA VAL A 75 -13.31 -11.25 -3.53
C VAL A 75 -11.79 -11.37 -3.41
N ILE A 76 -11.20 -12.33 -4.13
CA ILE A 76 -9.75 -12.56 -4.18
C ILE A 76 -9.03 -11.33 -4.75
N PHE A 77 -9.56 -10.75 -5.83
CA PHE A 77 -9.01 -9.54 -6.42
C PHE A 77 -9.03 -8.35 -5.44
N ASN A 78 -10.15 -8.14 -4.74
CA ASN A 78 -10.24 -7.10 -3.72
C ASN A 78 -9.27 -7.33 -2.55
N LEU A 79 -9.10 -8.59 -2.12
CA LEU A 79 -8.18 -8.93 -1.04
C LEU A 79 -6.72 -8.68 -1.44
N LEU A 80 -6.37 -8.89 -2.71
CA LEU A 80 -5.06 -8.58 -3.27
C LEU A 80 -4.80 -7.06 -3.30
N ILE A 81 -5.80 -6.27 -3.74
CA ILE A 81 -5.72 -4.80 -3.68
C ILE A 81 -5.57 -4.33 -2.24
N LEU A 82 -6.34 -4.89 -1.30
CA LEU A 82 -6.21 -4.55 0.12
C LEU A 82 -4.82 -4.89 0.66
N ALA A 83 -4.27 -6.05 0.31
CA ALA A 83 -2.93 -6.44 0.70
C ALA A 83 -1.87 -5.46 0.17
N PHE A 84 -2.01 -5.01 -1.09
CA PHE A 84 -1.14 -4.02 -1.71
C PHE A 84 -1.19 -2.67 -1.00
N ILE A 85 -2.39 -2.14 -0.74
CA ILE A 85 -2.55 -0.86 -0.01
C ILE A 85 -2.00 -1.00 1.41
N ALA A 86 -2.29 -2.10 2.10
CA ALA A 86 -1.80 -2.36 3.44
C ALA A 86 -0.27 -2.44 3.49
N SER A 87 0.39 -3.05 2.50
CA SER A 87 1.84 -3.09 2.42
C SER A 87 2.47 -1.72 2.22
N GLU A 88 1.90 -0.87 1.38
CA GLU A 88 2.39 0.50 1.17
C GLU A 88 2.29 1.33 2.46
N VAL A 89 1.11 1.31 3.10
CA VAL A 89 0.87 1.99 4.38
C VAL A 89 1.86 1.49 5.44
N PHE A 90 2.07 0.17 5.54
CA PHE A 90 3.02 -0.41 6.48
C PHE A 90 4.48 -0.03 6.18
N GLY A 91 4.82 0.18 4.90
CA GLY A 91 6.11 0.73 4.48
C GLY A 91 6.35 2.12 5.06
N TYR A 92 5.39 3.05 4.88
CA TYR A 92 5.47 4.40 5.46
C TYR A 92 5.52 4.38 6.99
N PHE A 93 4.70 3.54 7.64
CA PHE A 93 4.78 3.36 9.10
C PHE A 93 6.15 2.85 9.54
N SER A 94 6.74 1.90 8.80
CA SER A 94 8.06 1.37 9.08
C SER A 94 9.14 2.45 8.95
N GLN A 95 9.08 3.28 7.90
CA GLN A 95 9.99 4.42 7.75
C GLN A 95 9.86 5.38 8.93
N LEU A 96 8.64 5.83 9.25
CA LEU A 96 8.38 6.73 10.37
C LEU A 96 8.86 6.16 11.71
N TYR A 97 8.68 4.85 11.92
CA TYR A 97 9.14 4.15 13.11
C TYR A 97 10.67 4.16 13.22
N TYR A 98 11.40 3.82 12.15
CA TYR A 98 12.86 3.83 12.16
C TYR A 98 13.43 5.25 12.31
N TYR A 99 12.82 6.24 11.67
CA TYR A 99 13.16 7.65 11.86
C TYR A 99 13.03 8.10 13.32
N ARG A 100 11.90 7.78 13.98
CA ARG A 100 11.69 8.14 15.39
C ARG A 100 12.63 7.43 16.36
N ARG A 101 13.09 6.23 15.99
CA ARG A 101 14.00 5.44 16.84
C ARG A 101 15.47 5.85 16.67
N GLY A 102 15.77 6.77 15.75
CA GLY A 102 17.13 7.24 15.49
C GLY A 102 18.05 6.17 14.90
N PHE A 103 17.47 5.20 14.18
CA PHE A 103 18.22 4.17 13.46
C PHE A 103 18.79 4.71 12.15
#